data_AF-A0A1S7U320-F1
#
_entry.id   AF-A0A1S7U320-F1
#
_cell.length_a   1.000
_cell.length_b   1.000
_cell.length_c   1.000
_cell.angle_alpha   90.00
_cell.angle_beta   90.00
_cell.angle_gamma   90.00
#
_symmetry.space_group_name_H-M   'P 1'
#
loop_
_entity.id
_entity.type
_entity.pdbx_description
1 polymer ?
#
loop_
_entity_poly.entity_id
_entity_poly.type
_entity_poly.pdbx_seq_one_letter_code
_entity_poly.pdbx_strand_id
1 'polypeptide(L)'
;MDEIEGGILSSVPPAALNLNLTRATIKMEHSRTWQIDKSNQVDDLIICLEGRGHYLVDGEARVLEPGDAMLIFRGQRFVGWNEQAVTYRGVAQHFTLDIYGRHNLIAQMDLKPKVKLSRWPLLEPLVRHYRQSAPPSSVTLGQHHLFMVLLIAFIDDAFLGWVDRPSFQPEGTEGLDLAVMKAITMISANPLDPDIAGRATEAAPYNRDYFLREFQKRVGRTPRKYQEFKRMERAMHFLEAGLSVTAAAAEVGYGDPYYFSRMFKRTLGLSPRDHMNRIRRSRHGNLMAFDEHEQQRLLATETEKAPA
;
A
#
# COMPACT_ATOMS: atom_id res chain seq x y z
N MET A 1 31.50 -6.56 0.84
CA MET A 1 30.44 -6.32 -0.16
C MET A 1 29.31 -7.16 0.36
N ASP A 2 28.56 -6.56 1.29
CA ASP A 2 27.68 -7.30 2.18
C ASP A 2 26.49 -7.81 1.37
N GLU A 3 26.40 -9.13 1.24
CA GLU A 3 25.19 -9.82 0.82
C GLU A 3 24.10 -9.47 1.83
N ILE A 4 23.33 -8.43 1.53
CA ILE A 4 22.00 -8.27 2.11
C ILE A 4 21.16 -9.35 1.43
N GLU A 5 21.30 -10.58 1.92
CA GLU A 5 20.44 -11.70 1.55
C GLU A 5 18.98 -11.29 1.81
N GLY A 6 18.26 -11.03 0.72
CA GLY A 6 16.90 -11.52 0.51
C GLY A 6 15.87 -11.32 1.61
N GLY A 7 15.98 -10.28 2.46
CA GLY A 7 14.95 -9.98 3.46
C GLY A 7 13.58 -9.92 2.80
N ILE A 8 12.54 -10.41 3.50
CA ILE A 8 11.16 -10.59 3.01
C ILE A 8 10.65 -9.36 2.23
N LEU A 9 11.10 -8.16 2.61
CA LEU A 9 10.72 -6.89 1.99
C LEU A 9 11.49 -6.48 0.73
N SER A 10 12.67 -7.02 0.45
CA SER A 10 13.45 -6.64 -0.74
C SER A 10 12.73 -6.96 -2.07
N SER A 11 11.75 -7.87 -2.01
CA SER A 11 10.88 -8.24 -3.13
C SER A 11 9.48 -7.62 -3.08
N VAL A 12 9.17 -6.80 -2.08
CA VAL A 12 7.86 -6.15 -1.91
C VAL A 12 7.89 -4.78 -2.59
N PRO A 13 7.06 -4.55 -3.62
CA PRO A 13 7.00 -3.23 -4.26
C PRO A 13 6.45 -2.20 -3.26
N PRO A 14 6.87 -0.92 -3.32
CA PRO A 14 6.31 0.12 -2.46
C PRO A 14 4.78 0.23 -2.54
N ALA A 15 4.20 -0.03 -3.72
CA ALA A 15 2.75 -0.02 -3.93
C ALA A 15 1.99 -1.14 -3.19
N ALA A 16 2.67 -2.15 -2.67
CA ALA A 16 2.05 -3.20 -1.86
C ALA A 16 1.95 -2.83 -0.38
N LEU A 17 2.66 -1.80 0.08
CA LEU A 17 2.60 -1.33 1.46
C LEU A 17 1.39 -0.41 1.63
N ASN A 18 0.53 -0.77 2.57
CA ASN A 18 -0.63 0.04 2.92
C ASN A 18 -0.57 0.37 4.41
N LEU A 19 -0.28 1.64 4.71
CA LEU A 19 -0.45 2.21 6.03
C LEU A 19 -1.84 2.83 6.11
N ASN A 20 -2.64 2.41 7.07
CA ASN A 20 -3.95 3.01 7.32
C ASN A 20 -4.01 3.56 8.75
N LEU A 21 -4.27 4.87 8.88
CA LEU A 21 -4.54 5.49 10.18
C LEU A 21 -6.04 5.40 10.45
N THR A 22 -6.43 4.49 11.33
CA THR A 22 -7.84 4.10 11.51
C THR A 22 -8.69 5.16 12.22
N ARG A 23 -8.05 6.21 12.72
CA ARG A 23 -8.67 7.39 13.32
C ARG A 23 -7.68 8.56 13.36
N ALA A 24 -8.19 9.75 13.63
CA ALA A 24 -7.36 10.88 14.01
C ALA A 24 -6.56 10.58 15.29
N THR A 25 -5.35 11.13 15.36
CA THR A 25 -4.43 11.01 16.49
C THR A 25 -5.09 11.37 17.80
N ILE A 26 -4.87 10.55 18.81
CA ILE A 26 -5.37 10.78 20.17
C ILE A 26 -4.42 11.75 20.86
N LYS A 27 -4.91 12.96 21.16
CA LYS A 27 -4.19 13.94 21.98
C LYS A 27 -4.29 13.50 23.44
N MET A 28 -3.29 12.76 23.92
CA MET A 28 -3.30 12.24 25.28
C MET A 28 -3.15 13.39 26.28
N GLU A 29 -4.01 13.37 27.28
CA GLU A 29 -4.03 14.31 28.41
C GLU A 29 -4.64 13.58 29.61
N HIS A 30 -3.79 12.92 30.38
CA HIS A 30 -4.17 11.96 31.39
C HIS A 30 -3.81 12.49 32.78
N SER A 31 -4.83 12.92 33.53
CA SER A 31 -4.70 13.35 34.92
C SER A 31 -4.46 12.15 35.86
N ARG A 32 -4.23 12.42 37.14
CA ARG A 32 -4.06 11.37 38.18
C ARG A 32 -5.25 10.42 38.33
N THR A 33 -6.44 10.83 37.87
CA THR A 33 -7.66 10.00 37.92
C THR A 33 -7.85 9.18 36.65
N TRP A 34 -6.98 9.32 35.66
CA TRP A 34 -7.08 8.55 34.43
C TRP A 34 -6.64 7.11 34.65
N GLN A 35 -7.52 6.20 34.23
CA GLN A 35 -7.24 4.77 34.12
C GLN A 35 -7.97 4.23 32.88
N ILE A 36 -7.38 3.24 32.23
CA ILE A 36 -7.98 2.54 31.09
C ILE A 36 -7.65 1.05 31.17
N ASP A 37 -8.57 0.20 30.72
CA ASP A 37 -8.36 -1.24 30.52
C ASP A 37 -9.09 -1.63 29.23
N LYS A 38 -8.32 -1.98 28.19
CA LYS A 38 -8.89 -2.35 26.89
C LYS A 38 -7.93 -3.20 26.05
N SER A 39 -8.46 -3.71 24.95
CA SER A 39 -7.68 -4.19 23.81
C SER A 39 -8.15 -3.45 22.55
N ASN A 40 -7.27 -3.33 21.55
CA ASN A 40 -7.57 -2.73 20.25
C ASN A 40 -7.42 -3.78 19.15
N GLN A 41 -8.22 -3.72 18.08
CA GLN A 41 -8.09 -4.59 16.89
C GLN A 41 -7.06 -4.07 15.87
N VAL A 42 -6.28 -3.07 16.27
CA VAL A 42 -5.32 -2.31 15.46
C VAL A 42 -4.09 -2.05 16.32
N ASP A 43 -2.96 -1.80 15.67
CA ASP A 43 -1.71 -1.48 16.36
C ASP A 43 -1.79 -0.05 16.90
N ASP A 44 -1.19 0.22 18.05
CA ASP A 44 -1.26 1.52 18.75
C ASP A 44 0.15 1.98 19.13
N LEU A 45 0.65 3.01 18.44
CA LEU A 45 1.95 3.62 18.75
C LEU A 45 1.73 4.81 19.70
N ILE A 46 2.33 4.71 20.88
CA ILE A 46 2.25 5.70 21.95
C ILE A 46 3.61 6.39 22.10
N ILE A 47 3.63 7.71 22.13
CA ILE A 47 4.84 8.50 22.38
C ILE A 47 4.59 9.50 23.51
N CYS A 48 5.43 9.46 24.55
CA CYS A 48 5.33 10.33 25.71
C CYS A 48 6.05 11.68 25.46
N LEU A 49 5.37 12.78 25.79
CA LEU A 49 5.90 14.14 25.70
C LEU A 49 6.21 14.73 27.08
N GLU A 50 5.30 14.56 28.05
CA GLU A 50 5.40 15.17 29.39
C GLU A 50 4.80 14.24 30.44
N GLY A 51 5.34 14.31 31.66
CA GLY A 51 4.90 13.48 32.78
C GLY A 51 5.33 12.02 32.64
N ARG A 52 4.62 11.12 33.32
CA ARG A 52 4.93 9.70 33.36
C ARG A 52 3.64 8.88 33.24
N GLY A 53 3.61 7.94 32.31
CA GLY A 53 2.50 7.01 32.12
C GLY A 53 2.89 5.59 32.54
N HIS A 54 2.00 4.89 33.23
CA HIS A 54 2.20 3.51 33.67
C HIS A 54 1.27 2.59 32.90
N TYR A 55 1.80 1.45 32.47
CA TYR A 55 1.09 0.48 31.66
C TYR A 55 1.37 -0.94 32.13
N LEU A 56 0.37 -1.80 32.03
CA LEU A 56 0.50 -3.26 32.05
C LEU A 56 0.04 -3.75 30.69
N VAL A 57 0.94 -4.33 29.89
CA VAL A 57 0.61 -4.89 28.56
C VAL A 57 0.85 -6.38 28.62
N ASP A 58 -0.21 -7.18 28.44
CA ASP A 58 -0.19 -8.64 28.64
C ASP A 58 0.47 -9.08 29.95
N GLY A 59 0.29 -8.28 31.02
CA GLY A 59 0.83 -8.54 32.36
C GLY A 59 2.23 -7.98 32.63
N GLU A 60 2.92 -7.46 31.61
CA GLU A 60 4.23 -6.83 31.77
C GLU A 60 4.12 -5.34 32.10
N ALA A 61 4.74 -4.93 33.21
CA ALA A 61 4.75 -3.53 33.63
C ALA A 61 5.71 -2.69 32.79
N ARG A 62 5.24 -1.56 32.29
CA ARG A 62 6.00 -0.61 31.48
C ARG A 62 5.72 0.81 31.96
N VAL A 63 6.76 1.64 31.97
CA VAL A 63 6.67 3.06 32.31
C VAL A 63 7.16 3.87 31.12
N LEU A 64 6.39 4.88 30.71
CA LEU A 64 6.72 5.82 29.66
C LEU A 64 7.08 7.19 30.25
N GLU A 65 8.24 7.70 29.84
CA GLU A 65 8.75 9.03 30.18
C GLU A 65 9.01 9.84 28.90
N PRO A 66 9.22 11.17 28.96
CA PRO A 66 9.39 12.00 27.77
C PRO A 66 10.46 11.45 26.82
N GLY A 67 10.08 11.21 25.56
CA GLY A 67 10.94 10.60 24.54
C GLY A 67 10.93 9.08 24.49
N ASP A 68 10.19 8.41 25.36
CA ASP A 68 9.86 7.00 25.20
C ASP A 68 8.74 6.84 24.18
N ALA A 69 8.86 5.78 23.37
CA ALA A 69 7.83 5.29 22.48
C ALA A 69 7.53 3.81 22.78
N MET A 70 6.26 3.42 22.70
CA MET A 70 5.81 2.07 22.95
C MET A 70 4.79 1.67 21.91
N LEU A 71 4.94 0.47 21.36
CA LEU A 71 3.98 -0.14 20.46
C LEU A 71 3.16 -1.17 21.23
N ILE A 72 1.83 -1.03 21.18
CA ILE A 72 0.89 -2.05 21.61
C ILE A 72 0.39 -2.74 20.35
N PHE A 73 0.67 -4.04 20.23
CA PHE A 73 0.28 -4.82 19.06
C PHE A 73 -1.23 -5.05 19.05
N ARG A 74 -1.82 -5.13 17.85
CA ARG A 74 -3.24 -5.44 17.71
C ARG A 74 -3.60 -6.74 18.44
N GLY A 75 -4.70 -6.70 19.21
CA GLY A 75 -5.18 -7.81 20.02
C GLY A 75 -4.64 -7.87 21.45
N GLN A 76 -3.53 -7.17 21.76
CA GLN A 76 -2.99 -7.15 23.12
C GLN A 76 -3.91 -6.42 24.08
N ARG A 77 -4.03 -6.95 25.29
CA ARG A 77 -4.73 -6.25 26.37
C ARG A 77 -3.74 -5.35 27.07
N PHE A 78 -4.18 -4.14 27.37
CA PHE A 78 -3.40 -3.23 28.19
C PHE A 78 -4.25 -2.47 29.21
N VAL A 79 -3.63 -2.24 30.36
CA VAL A 79 -4.12 -1.36 31.41
C VAL A 79 -3.19 -0.17 31.50
N GLY A 80 -3.71 1.05 31.43
CA GLY A 80 -2.92 2.27 31.56
C GLY A 80 -3.43 3.12 32.73
N TRP A 81 -2.53 3.74 33.48
CA TRP A 81 -2.89 4.71 34.52
C TRP A 81 -1.82 5.79 34.69
N ASN A 82 -2.20 6.89 35.32
CA ASN A 82 -1.28 7.90 35.82
C ASN A 82 -1.44 8.04 37.33
N GLU A 83 -0.40 7.74 38.09
CA GLU A 83 -0.41 7.85 39.55
C GLU A 83 0.15 9.19 40.06
N GLN A 84 0.76 9.98 39.17
CA GLN A 84 1.44 11.23 39.51
C GLN A 84 0.50 12.44 39.48
N ALA A 85 0.89 13.50 40.21
CA ALA A 85 0.20 14.78 40.17
C ALA A 85 0.37 15.50 38.82
N VAL A 86 1.51 15.27 38.14
CA VAL A 86 1.79 15.83 36.81
C VAL A 86 0.92 15.11 35.77
N THR A 87 0.27 15.88 34.93
CA THR A 87 -0.52 15.36 33.81
C THR A 87 0.40 14.64 32.82
N TYR A 88 0.09 13.38 32.52
CA TYR A 88 0.76 12.62 31.48
C TYR A 88 0.22 13.05 30.11
N ARG A 89 1.10 13.57 29.25
CA ARG A 89 0.76 14.03 27.91
C ARG A 89 1.61 13.33 26.87
N GLY A 90 0.99 13.07 25.73
CA GLY A 90 1.61 12.37 24.62
C GLY A 90 0.69 12.32 23.41
N VAL A 91 1.02 11.41 22.51
CA VAL A 91 0.19 11.02 21.37
C VAL A 91 0.01 9.51 21.36
N ALA A 92 -1.18 9.07 20.98
CA ALA A 92 -1.44 7.69 20.61
C ALA A 92 -2.08 7.67 19.23
N GLN A 93 -1.59 6.81 18.34
CA GLN A 93 -2.13 6.67 17.00
C GLN A 93 -2.41 5.20 16.74
N HIS A 94 -3.69 4.93 16.47
CA HIS A 94 -4.14 3.62 16.01
C HIS A 94 -3.88 3.48 14.51
N PHE A 95 -3.28 2.38 14.08
CA PHE A 95 -2.97 2.15 12.67
C PHE A 95 -2.97 0.66 12.30
N THR A 96 -3.00 0.38 11.00
CA THR A 96 -2.60 -0.90 10.43
C THR A 96 -1.50 -0.66 9.42
N LEU A 97 -0.51 -1.55 9.36
CA LEU A 97 0.51 -1.56 8.33
C LEU A 97 0.49 -2.94 7.68
N ASP A 98 -0.06 -3.00 6.48
CA ASP A 98 -0.34 -4.25 5.80
C ASP A 98 0.41 -4.33 4.46
N ILE A 99 0.89 -5.53 4.12
CA ILE A 99 1.42 -5.85 2.79
C ILE A 99 0.31 -6.51 1.96
N TYR A 100 0.13 -6.05 0.74
CA TYR A 100 -0.91 -6.49 -0.19
C TYR A 100 -2.33 -6.39 0.40
N GLY A 101 -2.53 -5.49 1.36
CA GLY A 101 -3.81 -5.21 2.01
C GLY A 101 -4.35 -6.32 2.91
N ARG A 102 -3.56 -7.37 3.22
CA ARG A 102 -4.01 -8.50 4.04
C ARG A 102 -2.98 -9.00 5.06
N HIS A 103 -1.69 -8.74 4.85
CA HIS A 103 -0.64 -9.29 5.71
C HIS A 103 -0.11 -8.23 6.67
N ASN A 104 -0.30 -8.43 7.98
CA ASN A 104 0.22 -7.52 9.00
C ASN A 104 1.76 -7.51 8.97
N LEU A 105 2.36 -6.42 8.51
CA LEU A 105 3.82 -6.26 8.42
C LEU A 105 4.46 -6.16 9.80
N ILE A 106 3.83 -5.44 10.74
CA ILE A 106 4.36 -5.28 12.10
C ILE A 106 4.58 -6.63 12.77
N ALA A 107 3.68 -7.60 12.55
CA ALA A 107 3.78 -8.94 13.12
C ALA A 107 4.93 -9.79 12.52
N GLN A 108 5.53 -9.37 11.41
CA GLN A 108 6.67 -10.05 10.79
C GLN A 108 8.02 -9.52 11.32
N MET A 109 8.00 -8.43 12.09
CA MET A 109 9.19 -7.82 12.68
C MET A 109 9.31 -8.25 14.14
N ASP A 110 10.50 -8.66 14.55
CA ASP A 110 10.83 -8.76 15.97
C ASP A 110 11.20 -7.35 16.45
N LEU A 111 10.33 -6.76 17.27
CA LEU A 111 10.43 -5.39 17.74
C LEU A 111 10.48 -5.35 19.26
N LYS A 112 11.37 -4.54 19.82
CA LYS A 112 11.28 -4.14 21.23
C LYS A 112 9.93 -3.44 21.45
N PRO A 113 9.11 -3.88 22.42
CA PRO A 113 7.80 -3.29 22.65
C PRO A 113 7.85 -1.81 23.08
N LYS A 114 8.96 -1.40 23.70
CA LYS A 114 9.23 -0.04 24.15
C LYS A 114 10.69 0.33 23.87
N VAL A 115 10.91 1.56 23.40
CA VAL A 115 12.24 2.13 23.19
C VAL A 115 12.32 3.58 23.68
N LYS A 116 13.54 4.03 23.96
CA LYS A 116 13.86 5.46 24.03
C LYS A 116 14.20 5.91 22.62
N LEU A 117 13.49 6.90 22.09
CA LEU A 117 13.76 7.40 20.74
C LEU A 117 15.16 8.02 20.69
N SER A 118 16.06 7.43 19.90
CA SER A 118 17.49 7.78 19.87
C SER A 118 17.70 9.22 19.39
N ARG A 119 16.83 9.70 18.51
CA ARG A 119 16.85 11.05 17.92
C ARG A 119 15.83 11.99 18.57
N TRP A 120 15.53 11.81 19.86
CA TRP A 120 14.49 12.58 20.55
C TRP A 120 14.57 14.11 20.37
N PRO A 121 15.74 14.79 20.45
CA PRO A 121 15.79 16.24 20.26
C PRO A 121 15.27 16.72 18.88
N LEU A 122 15.37 15.87 17.85
CA LEU A 122 14.83 16.15 16.51
C LEU A 122 13.36 15.76 16.39
N LEU A 123 12.96 14.67 17.07
CA LEU A 123 11.60 14.12 16.98
C LEU A 123 10.62 14.86 17.90
N GLU A 124 11.05 15.38 19.04
CA GLU A 124 10.16 16.06 20.00
C GLU A 124 9.33 17.18 19.35
N PRO A 125 9.92 18.14 18.60
CA PRO A 125 9.14 19.18 17.95
C PRO A 125 8.13 18.61 16.94
N LEU A 126 8.48 17.53 16.24
CA LEU A 126 7.59 16.85 15.29
C LEU A 126 6.42 16.17 16.00
N VAL A 127 6.67 15.50 17.13
CA VAL A 127 5.62 14.86 17.95
C VAL A 127 4.68 15.92 18.53
N ARG A 128 5.22 17.05 19.00
CA ARG A 128 4.41 18.20 19.45
C ARG A 128 3.56 18.77 18.31
N HIS A 129 4.15 18.97 17.13
CA HIS A 129 3.43 19.45 15.96
C HIS A 129 2.35 18.46 15.51
N TYR A 130 2.65 17.16 15.49
CA TYR A 130 1.71 16.09 15.16
C TYR A 130 0.51 16.08 16.12
N ARG A 131 0.76 16.25 17.44
CA ARG A 131 -0.30 16.42 18.44
C ARG A 131 -1.15 17.67 18.20
N GLN A 132 -0.51 18.81 17.98
CA GLN A 132 -1.19 20.11 17.86
C GLN A 132 -2.07 20.14 16.61
N SER A 133 -1.54 19.67 15.48
CA SER A 133 -2.21 19.64 14.18
C SER A 133 -3.21 18.49 14.03
N ALA A 134 -3.45 17.67 15.08
CA ALA A 134 -4.37 16.55 14.94
C ALA A 134 -5.80 17.03 14.65
N PRO A 135 -6.42 16.52 13.57
CA PRO A 135 -7.71 16.95 13.06
C PRO A 135 -8.85 16.46 13.97
N PRO A 136 -10.02 17.12 13.94
CA PRO A 136 -11.15 16.75 14.80
C PRO A 136 -11.83 15.44 14.40
N SER A 137 -11.73 15.02 13.13
CA SER A 137 -12.50 13.87 12.61
C SER A 137 -11.67 12.93 11.73
N SER A 138 -11.17 13.40 10.59
CA SER A 138 -10.50 12.57 9.59
C SER A 138 -9.01 12.86 9.48
N VAL A 139 -8.24 11.82 9.25
CA VAL A 139 -6.79 11.90 9.05
C VAL A 139 -6.48 12.73 7.81
N THR A 140 -5.60 13.72 7.95
CA THR A 140 -5.13 14.55 6.84
C THR A 140 -3.87 13.95 6.22
N LEU A 141 -3.56 14.39 4.99
CA LEU A 141 -2.31 14.04 4.31
C LEU A 141 -1.08 14.34 5.18
N GLY A 142 -1.07 15.50 5.84
CA GLY A 142 0.02 15.91 6.73
C GLY A 142 0.17 15.00 7.95
N GLN A 143 -0.94 14.63 8.60
CA GLN A 143 -0.91 13.68 9.73
C GLN A 143 -0.42 12.30 9.29
N HIS A 144 -0.88 11.82 8.13
CA HIS A 144 -0.46 10.54 7.60
C HIS A 144 1.07 10.48 7.41
N HIS A 145 1.65 11.47 6.73
CA HIS A 145 3.09 11.49 6.45
C HIS A 145 3.93 11.78 7.69
N LEU A 146 3.46 12.65 8.59
CA LEU A 146 4.14 12.85 9.88
C LEU A 146 4.16 11.57 10.71
N PHE A 147 3.04 10.84 10.76
CA PHE A 147 3.01 9.56 11.45
C PHE A 147 3.94 8.54 10.81
N MET A 148 4.04 8.48 9.47
CA MET A 148 5.02 7.61 8.81
C MET A 148 6.44 7.87 9.31
N VAL A 149 6.84 9.15 9.43
CA VAL A 149 8.16 9.51 9.95
C VAL A 149 8.35 9.03 11.40
N LEU A 150 7.33 9.20 12.25
CA LEU A 150 7.38 8.76 13.64
C LEU A 150 7.41 7.22 13.76
N LEU A 151 6.65 6.52 12.93
CA LEU A 151 6.60 5.07 12.88
C LEU A 151 7.95 4.49 12.41
N ILE A 152 8.55 5.06 11.37
CA ILE A 152 9.89 4.68 10.91
C ILE A 152 10.91 4.89 12.01
N ALA A 153 10.91 6.05 12.68
CA ALA A 153 11.82 6.32 13.78
C ALA A 153 11.68 5.30 14.93
N PHE A 154 10.45 4.92 15.28
CA PHE A 154 10.21 3.86 16.26
C PHE A 154 10.75 2.51 15.78
N ILE A 155 10.42 2.10 14.54
CA ILE A 155 10.86 0.81 13.99
C ILE A 155 12.38 0.75 13.95
N ASP A 156 13.07 1.79 13.49
CA ASP A 156 14.53 1.84 13.44
C ASP A 156 15.17 1.61 14.83
N ASP A 157 14.62 2.20 15.90
CA ASP A 157 15.12 2.03 17.27
C ASP A 157 14.70 0.69 17.91
N ALA A 158 13.57 0.12 17.48
CA ALA A 158 12.97 -1.07 18.05
C ALA A 158 13.35 -2.38 17.34
N PHE A 159 13.79 -2.32 16.08
CA PHE A 159 14.01 -3.49 15.25
C PHE A 159 15.16 -4.36 15.77
N LEU A 160 14.83 -5.62 16.06
CA LEU A 160 15.79 -6.66 16.47
C LEU A 160 16.11 -7.60 15.30
N GLY A 161 15.16 -7.78 14.40
CA GLY A 161 15.29 -8.66 13.25
C GLY A 161 13.94 -8.97 12.61
N TRP A 162 13.96 -9.76 11.55
CA TRP A 162 12.76 -10.40 11.05
C TRP A 162 12.42 -11.59 11.94
N VAL A 163 11.13 -11.83 12.19
CA VAL A 163 10.71 -13.04 12.90
C VAL A 163 11.06 -14.24 12.00
N ASP A 164 12.16 -14.94 12.31
CA ASP A 164 12.55 -16.23 11.73
C ASP A 164 11.62 -17.33 12.24
N ARG A 165 10.33 -17.18 11.93
CA ARG A 165 9.40 -18.28 12.02
C ARG A 165 9.40 -18.98 10.66
N PRO A 166 9.86 -20.24 10.58
CA PRO A 166 9.42 -21.14 9.51
C PRO A 166 7.89 -21.36 9.52
N SER A 167 7.14 -20.67 10.39
CA SER A 167 5.69 -20.73 10.51
C SER A 167 4.93 -19.60 9.79
N PHE A 168 5.56 -18.82 8.90
CA PHE A 168 4.81 -18.31 7.74
C PHE A 168 5.01 -19.27 6.57
N GLN A 169 4.69 -20.55 6.80
CA GLN A 169 4.09 -21.33 5.73
C GLN A 169 2.70 -20.73 5.57
N PRO A 170 2.39 -20.07 4.45
CA PRO A 170 1.03 -19.69 4.23
C PRO A 170 0.27 -21.00 4.03
N GLU A 171 -0.40 -21.49 5.07
CA GLU A 171 -1.21 -22.69 4.93
C GLU A 171 -2.37 -22.36 3.98
N GLY A 172 -2.33 -22.94 2.78
CA GLY A 172 -3.39 -22.82 1.79
C GLY A 172 -3.46 -21.46 1.08
N THR A 173 -4.64 -20.83 1.12
CA THR A 173 -5.04 -19.73 0.24
C THR A 173 -4.22 -18.45 0.37
N GLU A 174 -3.65 -18.16 1.53
CA GLU A 174 -2.97 -16.87 1.79
C GLU A 174 -1.63 -16.72 1.06
N GLY A 175 -0.85 -17.79 0.94
CA GLY A 175 0.44 -17.75 0.22
C GLY A 175 0.28 -17.82 -1.26
N LEU A 176 -0.78 -18.49 -1.69
CA LEU A 176 -1.18 -18.51 -3.07
C LEU A 176 -1.59 -17.09 -3.50
N ASP A 177 -2.34 -16.37 -2.66
CA ASP A 177 -2.66 -14.96 -2.89
C ASP A 177 -1.39 -14.11 -2.98
N LEU A 178 -0.45 -14.27 -2.04
CA LEU A 178 0.84 -13.57 -2.06
C LEU A 178 1.64 -13.86 -3.33
N ALA A 179 1.74 -15.13 -3.74
CA ALA A 179 2.46 -15.53 -4.95
C ALA A 179 1.79 -14.97 -6.22
N VAL A 180 0.47 -14.97 -6.29
CA VAL A 180 -0.29 -14.36 -7.40
C VAL A 180 -0.05 -12.86 -7.44
N MET A 181 -0.09 -12.17 -6.30
CA MET A 181 0.16 -10.72 -6.22
C MET A 181 1.61 -10.35 -6.58
N LYS A 182 2.58 -11.16 -6.15
CA LYS A 182 3.99 -11.01 -6.56
C LYS A 182 4.14 -11.17 -8.07
N ALA A 183 3.50 -12.17 -8.66
CA ALA A 183 3.52 -12.36 -10.11
C ALA A 183 2.86 -11.19 -10.87
N ILE A 184 1.71 -10.69 -10.40
CA ILE A 184 1.05 -9.49 -10.96
C ILE A 184 2.01 -8.29 -10.93
N THR A 185 2.69 -8.09 -9.81
CA THR A 185 3.64 -6.99 -9.63
C THR A 185 4.80 -7.10 -10.60
N MET A 186 5.46 -8.27 -10.65
CA MET A 186 6.60 -8.52 -11.54
C MET A 186 6.23 -8.22 -13.00
N ILE A 187 5.08 -8.73 -13.44
CA ILE A 187 4.59 -8.53 -14.81
C ILE A 187 4.23 -7.06 -15.06
N SER A 188 3.60 -6.38 -14.11
CA SER A 188 3.20 -4.97 -14.27
C SER A 188 4.38 -4.02 -14.27
N ALA A 189 5.45 -4.33 -13.52
CA ALA A 189 6.65 -3.51 -13.44
C ALA A 189 7.47 -3.57 -14.72
N ASN A 190 7.53 -4.74 -15.38
CA ASN A 190 8.30 -4.90 -16.61
C ASN A 190 7.56 -5.76 -17.66
N PRO A 191 6.45 -5.26 -18.23
CA PRO A 191 5.63 -6.04 -19.14
C PRO A 191 6.30 -6.28 -20.51
N LEU A 192 7.27 -5.45 -20.89
CA LEU A 192 7.95 -5.53 -22.20
C LEU A 192 8.96 -6.67 -22.28
N ASP A 193 9.49 -7.11 -21.15
CA ASP A 193 10.38 -8.28 -21.07
C ASP A 193 9.66 -9.56 -21.56
N PRO A 194 10.15 -10.27 -22.58
CA PRO A 194 9.53 -11.49 -23.11
C PRO A 194 9.29 -12.61 -22.11
N ASP A 195 10.14 -12.75 -21.09
CA ASP A 195 10.17 -13.91 -20.21
C ASP A 195 9.55 -13.63 -18.83
N ILE A 196 9.11 -12.39 -18.56
CA ILE A 196 8.62 -11.98 -17.24
C ILE A 196 7.45 -12.82 -16.73
N ALA A 197 6.53 -13.25 -17.60
CA ALA A 197 5.42 -14.12 -17.19
C ALA A 197 5.88 -15.52 -16.80
N GLY A 198 6.93 -16.03 -17.47
CA GLY A 198 7.58 -17.30 -17.12
C GLY A 198 8.27 -17.20 -15.77
N ARG A 199 9.16 -16.20 -15.61
CA ARG A 199 9.87 -15.94 -14.36
C ARG A 199 8.94 -15.67 -13.18
N ALA A 200 7.84 -14.94 -13.40
CA ALA A 200 6.82 -14.70 -12.39
C ALA A 200 6.10 -15.98 -11.96
N THR A 201 5.92 -16.93 -12.88
CA THR A 201 5.34 -18.25 -12.57
C THR A 201 6.35 -19.14 -11.83
N GLU A 202 7.61 -19.14 -12.25
CA GLU A 202 8.69 -19.94 -11.65
C GLU A 202 9.11 -19.46 -10.25
N ALA A 203 8.97 -18.16 -9.98
CA ALA A 203 9.23 -17.58 -8.67
C ALA A 203 8.17 -17.94 -7.61
N ALA A 204 7.05 -18.56 -8.01
CA ALA A 204 6.02 -19.02 -7.09
C ALA A 204 6.41 -20.38 -6.47
N PRO A 205 6.32 -20.57 -5.15
CA PRO A 205 6.66 -21.82 -4.47
C PRO A 205 5.58 -22.91 -4.63
N TYR A 206 4.89 -22.93 -5.78
CA TYR A 206 3.75 -23.80 -6.06
C TYR A 206 3.97 -24.59 -7.34
N ASN A 207 3.30 -25.74 -7.45
CA ASN A 207 3.23 -26.45 -8.73
C ASN A 207 2.70 -25.50 -9.83
N ARG A 208 3.37 -25.51 -10.98
CA ARG A 208 3.09 -24.61 -12.11
C ARG A 208 1.63 -24.65 -12.57
N ASP A 209 1.06 -25.84 -12.76
CA ASP A 209 -0.32 -25.99 -13.25
C ASP A 209 -1.35 -25.57 -12.21
N TYR A 210 -1.04 -25.79 -10.93
CA TYR A 210 -1.84 -25.28 -9.83
C TYR A 210 -1.81 -23.74 -9.81
N PHE A 211 -0.62 -23.14 -9.85
CA PHE A 211 -0.45 -21.70 -9.83
C PHE A 211 -1.12 -21.00 -11.02
N LEU A 212 -0.97 -21.54 -12.25
CA LEU A 212 -1.58 -20.96 -13.45
C LEU A 212 -3.12 -20.94 -13.36
N ARG A 213 -3.73 -22.03 -12.88
CA ARG A 213 -5.19 -22.11 -12.67
C ARG A 213 -5.65 -21.08 -11.64
N GLU A 214 -4.95 -20.99 -10.53
CA GLU A 214 -5.30 -20.11 -9.41
C GLU A 214 -5.06 -18.63 -9.71
N PHE A 215 -4.01 -18.31 -10.47
CA PHE A 215 -3.77 -16.98 -11.04
C PHE A 215 -4.90 -16.61 -11.99
N GLN A 216 -5.24 -17.49 -12.95
CA GLN A 216 -6.32 -17.21 -13.90
C GLN A 216 -7.66 -17.02 -13.20
N LYS A 217 -7.95 -17.81 -12.17
CA LYS A 217 -9.18 -17.70 -11.37
C LYS A 217 -9.30 -16.34 -10.68
N ARG A 218 -8.20 -15.82 -10.13
CA ARG A 218 -8.16 -14.53 -9.41
C ARG A 218 -8.08 -13.31 -10.32
N VAL A 219 -7.28 -13.41 -11.38
CA VAL A 219 -6.95 -12.28 -12.28
C VAL A 219 -7.86 -12.25 -13.51
N GLY A 220 -8.60 -13.32 -13.77
CA GLY A 220 -9.42 -13.51 -14.97
C GLY A 220 -8.61 -13.79 -16.24
N ARG A 221 -7.28 -13.80 -16.16
CA ARG A 221 -6.34 -13.98 -17.28
C ARG A 221 -5.15 -14.82 -16.85
N THR A 222 -4.59 -15.62 -17.75
CA THR A 222 -3.31 -16.29 -17.49
C THR A 222 -2.16 -15.26 -17.38
N PRO A 223 -1.04 -15.56 -16.71
CA PRO A 223 0.09 -14.63 -16.59
C PRO A 223 0.55 -14.04 -17.93
N ARG A 224 0.64 -14.87 -18.98
CA ARG A 224 1.00 -14.41 -20.33
C ARG A 224 -0.05 -13.46 -20.93
N LYS A 225 -1.35 -13.76 -20.80
CA LYS A 225 -2.42 -12.85 -21.25
C LYS A 225 -2.48 -11.57 -20.43
N TYR A 226 -2.12 -11.64 -19.15
CA TYR A 226 -2.02 -10.48 -18.28
C TYR A 226 -0.83 -9.59 -18.70
N GLN A 227 0.31 -10.19 -19.04
CA GLN A 227 1.44 -9.48 -19.62
C GLN A 227 1.07 -8.79 -20.94
N GLU A 228 0.40 -9.50 -21.86
CA GLU A 228 -0.10 -8.92 -23.12
C GLU A 228 -1.03 -7.72 -22.87
N PHE A 229 -1.91 -7.82 -21.87
CA PHE A 229 -2.76 -6.72 -21.43
C PHE A 229 -1.94 -5.51 -20.95
N LYS A 230 -0.96 -5.73 -20.06
CA LYS A 230 -0.08 -4.67 -19.55
C LYS A 230 0.79 -4.05 -20.65
N ARG A 231 1.21 -4.83 -21.66
CA ARG A 231 1.90 -4.30 -22.86
C ARG A 231 1.00 -3.34 -23.64
N MET A 232 -0.27 -3.67 -23.82
CA MET A 232 -1.22 -2.80 -24.52
C MET A 232 -1.53 -1.52 -23.72
N GLU A 233 -1.67 -1.61 -22.39
CA GLU A 233 -1.77 -0.43 -21.52
C GLU A 233 -0.53 0.46 -21.65
N ARG A 234 0.67 -0.13 -21.71
CA ARG A 234 1.90 0.65 -21.94
C ARG A 234 1.89 1.35 -23.30
N ALA A 235 1.42 0.66 -24.35
CA ALA A 235 1.25 1.26 -25.67
C ALA A 235 0.24 2.41 -25.67
N MET A 236 -0.86 2.28 -24.93
CA MET A 236 -1.87 3.32 -24.74
C MET A 236 -1.24 4.58 -24.14
N HIS A 237 -0.38 4.45 -23.12
CA HIS A 237 0.35 5.58 -22.55
C HIS A 237 1.33 6.23 -23.52
N PHE A 238 1.99 5.46 -24.39
CA PHE A 238 2.83 6.04 -25.44
C PHE A 238 2.02 6.88 -26.44
N LEU A 239 0.84 6.40 -26.85
CA LEU A 239 -0.07 7.16 -27.71
C LEU A 239 -0.56 8.44 -27.02
N GLU A 240 -0.86 8.38 -25.72
CA GLU A 240 -1.21 9.54 -24.90
C GLU A 240 -0.06 10.54 -24.80
N ALA A 241 1.18 10.07 -24.70
CA ALA A 241 2.37 10.89 -24.74
C ALA A 241 2.65 11.50 -26.13
N GLY A 242 1.88 11.13 -27.16
CA GLY A 242 1.94 11.71 -28.50
C GLY A 242 2.74 10.91 -29.51
N LEU A 243 3.18 9.69 -29.17
CA LEU A 243 3.82 8.81 -30.15
C LEU A 243 2.83 8.41 -31.25
N SER A 244 3.35 8.18 -32.46
CA SER A 244 2.56 7.60 -33.54
C SER A 244 2.21 6.14 -33.24
N VAL A 245 1.19 5.60 -33.90
CA VAL A 245 0.82 4.18 -33.79
C VAL A 245 1.98 3.26 -34.15
N THR A 246 2.77 3.62 -35.16
CA THR A 246 3.93 2.85 -35.60
C THR A 246 5.05 2.88 -34.57
N ALA A 247 5.33 4.04 -33.98
CA ALA A 247 6.34 4.16 -32.91
C ALA A 247 5.90 3.41 -31.65
N ALA A 248 4.66 3.60 -31.20
CA ALA A 248 4.13 2.89 -30.03
C ALA A 248 4.13 1.37 -30.23
N ALA A 249 3.84 0.88 -31.44
CA ALA A 249 3.94 -0.54 -31.78
C ALA A 249 5.38 -1.05 -31.64
N ALA A 250 6.36 -0.31 -32.19
CA ALA A 250 7.77 -0.68 -32.09
C ALA A 250 8.27 -0.72 -30.63
N GLU A 251 7.92 0.30 -29.83
CA GLU A 251 8.30 0.40 -28.41
C GLU A 251 7.77 -0.76 -27.56
N VAL A 252 6.60 -1.30 -27.90
CA VAL A 252 6.03 -2.45 -27.20
C VAL A 252 6.34 -3.80 -27.85
N GLY A 253 7.29 -3.82 -28.80
CA GLY A 253 7.84 -5.04 -29.41
C GLY A 253 7.02 -5.62 -30.57
N TYR A 254 6.19 -4.81 -31.23
CA TYR A 254 5.40 -5.22 -32.39
C TYR A 254 5.98 -4.63 -33.68
N GLY A 255 6.62 -5.47 -34.49
CA GLY A 255 7.19 -5.08 -35.79
C GLY A 255 6.14 -4.80 -36.88
N ASP A 256 4.93 -5.36 -36.75
CA ASP A 256 3.82 -5.12 -37.68
C ASP A 256 2.74 -4.22 -37.02
N PRO A 257 2.60 -2.95 -37.45
CA PRO A 257 1.59 -2.02 -36.96
C PRO A 257 0.13 -2.49 -37.17
N TYR A 258 -0.13 -3.29 -38.20
CA TYR A 258 -1.47 -3.84 -38.45
C TYR A 258 -1.80 -4.95 -37.45
N TYR A 259 -0.85 -5.84 -37.18
CA TYR A 259 -0.98 -6.84 -36.12
C TYR A 259 -1.12 -6.18 -34.73
N PHE A 260 -0.30 -5.16 -34.42
CA PHE A 260 -0.44 -4.35 -33.22
C PHE A 260 -1.85 -3.77 -33.08
N SER A 261 -2.37 -3.12 -34.12
CA SER A 261 -3.69 -2.48 -34.07
C SER A 261 -4.83 -3.48 -33.80
N ARG A 262 -4.73 -4.69 -34.37
CA ARG A 262 -5.68 -5.78 -34.07
C ARG A 262 -5.58 -6.24 -32.63
N MET A 263 -4.36 -6.42 -32.11
CA MET A 263 -4.15 -6.82 -30.72
C MET A 263 -4.59 -5.75 -29.74
N PHE A 264 -4.27 -4.49 -29.99
CA PHE A 264 -4.70 -3.35 -29.18
C PHE A 264 -6.22 -3.27 -29.09
N LYS A 265 -6.92 -3.35 -30.23
CA LYS A 265 -8.40 -3.36 -30.25
C LYS A 265 -8.98 -4.56 -29.51
N ARG A 266 -8.41 -5.75 -29.70
CA ARG A 266 -8.87 -6.97 -29.01
C ARG A 266 -8.73 -6.86 -27.50
N THR A 267 -7.66 -6.23 -27.03
CA THR A 267 -7.29 -6.17 -25.61
C THR A 267 -7.98 -5.02 -24.87
N LEU A 268 -8.08 -3.85 -25.50
CA LEU A 268 -8.58 -2.61 -24.88
C LEU A 268 -9.97 -2.18 -25.41
N GLY A 269 -10.54 -2.90 -26.37
CA GLY A 269 -11.89 -2.67 -26.91
C GLY A 269 -12.00 -1.59 -27.98
N LEU A 270 -10.96 -0.80 -28.22
CA LEU A 270 -10.95 0.32 -29.18
C LEU A 270 -9.64 0.36 -29.97
N SER A 271 -9.65 0.87 -31.20
CA SER A 271 -8.44 0.90 -32.03
C SER A 271 -7.45 1.99 -31.56
N PRO A 272 -6.14 1.85 -31.82
CA PRO A 272 -5.16 2.89 -31.49
C PRO A 272 -5.52 4.27 -32.06
N ARG A 273 -6.09 4.29 -33.27
CA ARG A 273 -6.49 5.52 -33.96
C ARG A 273 -7.71 6.15 -33.31
N ASP A 274 -8.70 5.36 -32.90
CA ASP A 274 -9.87 5.85 -32.18
C ASP A 274 -9.47 6.41 -30.82
N HIS A 275 -8.52 5.76 -30.13
CA HIS A 275 -7.93 6.27 -28.89
C HIS A 275 -7.30 7.66 -29.08
N MET A 276 -6.42 7.79 -30.07
CA MET A 276 -5.78 9.08 -30.39
C MET A 276 -6.80 10.16 -30.78
N ASN A 277 -7.85 9.80 -31.52
CA ASN A 277 -8.92 10.74 -31.87
C ASN A 277 -9.66 11.22 -30.62
N ARG A 278 -9.93 10.34 -29.65
CA ARG A 278 -10.51 10.72 -28.34
C ARG A 278 -9.59 11.67 -27.57
N ILE A 279 -8.28 11.38 -27.49
CA ILE A 279 -7.29 12.25 -26.84
C ILE A 279 -7.21 13.62 -27.52
N ARG A 280 -7.24 13.66 -28.86
CA ARG A 280 -7.23 14.92 -29.60
C ARG A 280 -8.48 15.76 -29.33
N ARG A 281 -9.66 15.13 -29.29
CA ARG A 281 -10.92 15.80 -28.96
C ARG A 281 -10.95 16.33 -27.53
N SER A 282 -10.41 15.59 -26.57
CA SER A 282 -10.32 16.05 -25.17
C SER A 282 -9.29 17.17 -24.98
N ARG A 283 -8.12 17.09 -25.63
CA ARG A 283 -7.08 18.14 -25.56
C ARG A 283 -7.47 19.46 -26.23
N HIS A 284 -8.31 19.43 -27.27
CA HIS A 284 -8.80 20.64 -27.95
C HIS A 284 -10.03 21.27 -27.26
N GLY A 285 -10.41 20.86 -26.06
CA GLY A 285 -11.52 21.47 -25.30
C GLY A 285 -12.93 21.15 -25.82
N ASN A 286 -13.08 20.36 -26.89
CA ASN A 286 -14.37 20.11 -27.54
C ASN A 286 -15.29 19.13 -26.80
N LEU A 287 -14.96 18.68 -25.58
CA LEU A 287 -15.91 18.00 -24.70
C LEU A 287 -16.69 18.98 -23.82
N MET A 288 -16.12 20.17 -23.55
CA MET A 288 -16.74 21.21 -22.72
C MET A 288 -17.60 22.20 -23.53
N ALA A 289 -17.65 22.06 -24.85
CA ALA A 289 -18.38 22.97 -25.75
C ALA A 289 -19.78 22.48 -26.16
N PHE A 290 -20.18 21.30 -25.72
CA PHE A 290 -21.51 20.75 -25.98
C PHE A 290 -22.34 20.86 -24.70
N ASP A 291 -23.55 21.39 -24.82
CA ASP A 291 -24.50 21.40 -23.70
C ASP A 291 -24.84 19.96 -23.27
N GLU A 292 -25.36 19.79 -22.04
CA GLU A 292 -25.70 18.46 -21.49
C GLU A 292 -26.66 17.67 -22.40
N HIS A 293 -27.48 18.36 -23.22
CA HIS A 293 -28.42 17.73 -24.14
C HIS A 293 -27.73 17.16 -25.39
N GLU A 294 -26.72 17.82 -25.93
CA GLU A 294 -25.90 17.29 -27.03
C GLU A 294 -25.00 16.14 -26.58
N GLN A 295 -24.45 16.20 -25.36
CA GLN A 295 -23.70 15.08 -24.77
C GLN A 295 -24.57 13.83 -24.61
N GLN A 296 -25.80 13.98 -24.12
CA GLN A 296 -26.75 12.87 -23.96
C GLN A 296 -27.20 12.28 -25.31
N ARG A 297 -27.41 13.09 -26.35
CA ARG A 297 -27.74 12.59 -27.70
C ARG A 297 -26.61 11.75 -28.31
N LEU A 298 -25.36 12.20 -28.18
CA LEU A 298 -24.20 11.49 -28.71
C LEU A 298 -23.98 10.15 -28.00
N LEU A 299 -24.13 10.13 -26.68
CA LEU A 299 -24.08 8.90 -25.87
C LEU A 299 -25.22 7.93 -26.23
N ALA A 300 -26.42 8.44 -26.51
CA ALA A 300 -27.56 7.61 -26.91
C ALA A 300 -27.40 6.97 -28.30
N THR A 301 -26.83 7.69 -29.27
CA THR A 301 -26.58 7.17 -30.63
C THR A 301 -25.52 6.06 -30.71
N GLU A 302 -24.64 5.91 -29.71
CA GLU A 302 -23.65 4.82 -29.66
C GLU A 302 -24.28 3.47 -29.22
N THR A 303 -25.45 3.50 -28.56
CA THR A 303 -26.17 2.29 -28.11
C THR A 303 -26.96 1.59 -29.24
N GLU A 304 -27.27 2.26 -30.34
CA GLU A 304 -28.06 1.70 -31.45
C GLU A 304 -27.23 0.99 -32.54
N LYS A 305 -25.90 0.95 -32.43
CA LYS A 305 -25.00 0.29 -33.41
C LYS A 305 -24.30 -0.96 -32.87
N ALA A 306 -25.00 -1.77 -32.08
CA ALA A 306 -24.64 -3.19 -31.92
C ALA A 306 -25.46 -4.02 -32.93
N PRO A 307 -24.84 -4.66 -33.95
CA PRO A 307 -25.56 -5.60 -34.78
C PRO A 307 -25.84 -6.89 -33.99
N ALA A 308 -26.96 -7.53 -34.33
CA ALA A 308 -27.46 -8.79 -33.80
C ALA A 308 -26.45 -9.95 -33.85
#